data_AF-A0A832AMU9-F1
#
_entry.id   AF-A0A832AMU9-F1
#
_cell.length_a   1.000
_cell.length_b   1.000
_cell.length_c   1.000
_cell.angle_alpha   90.00
_cell.angle_beta   90.00
_cell.angle_gamma   90.00
#
_symmetry.space_group_name_H-M   'P 1'
#
loop_
_entity.id
_entity.type
_entity.pdbx_description
1 polymer ?
#
loop_
_entity_poly.entity_id
_entity_poly.type
_entity_poly.pdbx_seq_one_letter_code
_entity_poly.pdbx_strand_id
1 'polypeptide(L)'
;LLGLPGVVFVSGLSELWVAIGCTSGILFSWIFISRRLRTESEYNYAITIPEFFEHKFNDTSRSIRTFATIIIVFFFAFYVSAQFIGAGKVLNVSFGLSTFWGMLFGAAIILFYTIMGGFFAVAWTDLFQGALMIATLVILPLVGLIEIGGWEKMVGHLSQSHPDHLSVLGGNTGIFAAFSIISGLAWGLGYMGQPHLLVRFMAVNNPEDLRRGTLIAIVWSVVAFWGAIFLGLFALVIFGSGEVFDAEKIMPMMATRLVPAWLAGILISGAIAAMMSTADSQLLVTTSAVVRDIYHNLINRKASDRRLVSLSRVITFVVGILAIIIALVSQELVFTMVGFAWSGLGAAFGPAMLLTLWWRKTTREGVLAGMVVGTVTAIIWHFTPQLSGLVYELAPSYILALIAVWLVSLVTAPENHRVG
;
A
#
# COMPACT_ATOMS: atom_id res chain seq x y z
N LEU A 1 -7.13 -4.45 -6.91
CA LEU A 1 -7.99 -4.68 -8.10
C LEU A 1 -7.20 -5.19 -9.31
N LEU A 2 -5.97 -4.73 -9.58
CA LEU A 2 -5.17 -5.22 -10.73
C LEU A 2 -4.05 -6.18 -10.30
N GLY A 3 -3.16 -5.72 -9.42
CA GLY A 3 -1.95 -6.47 -9.03
C GLY A 3 -2.23 -7.85 -8.46
N LEU A 4 -2.93 -7.95 -7.31
CA LEU A 4 -3.17 -9.24 -6.65
C LEU A 4 -3.91 -10.26 -7.55
N PRO A 5 -5.03 -9.91 -8.23
CA PRO A 5 -5.63 -10.84 -9.18
C PRO A 5 -4.67 -11.27 -10.28
N GLY A 6 -3.86 -10.34 -10.81
CA GLY A 6 -2.87 -10.62 -11.85
C GLY A 6 -1.82 -11.63 -11.40
N VAL A 7 -1.26 -11.48 -10.20
CA VAL A 7 -0.29 -12.48 -9.69
C VAL A 7 -0.97 -13.80 -9.34
N VAL A 8 -2.23 -13.81 -8.89
CA VAL A 8 -3.00 -15.06 -8.68
C VAL A 8 -3.28 -15.76 -10.01
N PHE A 9 -3.53 -15.03 -11.09
CA PHE A 9 -3.67 -15.61 -12.43
C PHE A 9 -2.39 -16.33 -12.87
N VAL A 10 -1.22 -15.79 -12.53
CA VAL A 10 0.09 -16.36 -12.88
C VAL A 10 0.52 -17.49 -11.94
N SER A 11 0.34 -17.33 -10.62
CA SER A 11 0.95 -18.17 -9.59
C SER A 11 -0.07 -19.01 -8.79
N GLY A 12 -1.37 -18.80 -9.02
CA GLY A 12 -2.45 -19.53 -8.35
C GLY A 12 -2.57 -19.26 -6.84
N LEU A 13 -2.97 -20.29 -6.09
CA LEU A 13 -3.25 -20.21 -4.65
C LEU A 13 -2.02 -20.04 -3.77
N SER A 14 -0.80 -20.08 -4.32
CA SER A 14 0.40 -19.68 -3.57
C SER A 14 0.32 -18.23 -3.08
N GLU A 15 -0.40 -17.36 -3.79
CA GLU A 15 -0.64 -15.96 -3.42
C GLU A 15 -1.67 -15.79 -2.28
N LEU A 16 -2.28 -16.88 -1.80
CA LEU A 16 -3.16 -16.85 -0.62
C LEU A 16 -2.42 -16.30 0.61
N TRP A 17 -1.11 -16.54 0.72
CA TRP A 17 -0.30 -16.02 1.82
C TRP A 17 -0.23 -14.49 1.82
N VAL A 18 -0.29 -13.84 0.65
CA VAL A 18 -0.37 -12.37 0.56
C VAL A 18 -1.69 -11.87 1.15
N ALA A 19 -2.81 -12.52 0.84
CA ALA A 19 -4.12 -12.18 1.38
C ALA A 19 -4.20 -12.39 2.90
N ILE A 20 -3.68 -13.52 3.39
CA ILE A 20 -3.59 -13.82 4.83
C ILE A 20 -2.68 -12.80 5.53
N GLY A 21 -1.51 -12.53 4.95
CA GLY A 21 -0.57 -11.53 5.44
C GLY A 21 -1.21 -10.16 5.55
N CYS A 22 -1.84 -9.68 4.48
CA CYS A 22 -2.50 -8.38 4.49
C CYS A 22 -3.64 -8.32 5.52
N THR A 23 -4.53 -9.31 5.55
CA THR A 23 -5.66 -9.32 6.48
C THR A 23 -5.20 -9.35 7.94
N SER A 24 -4.19 -10.17 8.24
CA SER A 24 -3.60 -10.24 9.59
C SER A 24 -2.86 -8.96 9.96
N GLY A 25 -2.15 -8.32 9.03
CA GLY A 25 -1.50 -7.03 9.21
C GLY A 25 -2.47 -5.88 9.48
N ILE A 26 -3.60 -5.86 8.76
CA ILE A 26 -4.71 -4.93 9.02
C ILE A 26 -5.25 -5.15 10.43
N LEU A 27 -5.60 -6.39 10.78
CA LEU A 27 -6.11 -6.74 12.11
C LEU A 27 -5.14 -6.31 13.21
N PHE A 28 -3.86 -6.62 13.04
CA PHE A 28 -2.83 -6.24 13.98
C PHE A 28 -2.76 -4.71 14.14
N SER A 29 -2.72 -3.97 13.04
CA SER A 29 -2.62 -2.51 13.08
C SER A 29 -3.84 -1.86 13.74
N TRP A 30 -5.04 -2.39 13.47
CA TRP A 30 -6.26 -1.91 14.13
C TRP A 30 -6.31 -2.24 15.62
N ILE A 31 -5.85 -3.42 16.05
CA ILE A 31 -5.89 -3.81 17.47
C ILE A 31 -4.78 -3.13 18.28
N PHE A 32 -3.54 -3.14 17.77
CA PHE A 32 -2.36 -2.78 18.54
C PHE A 32 -1.84 -1.36 18.27
N ILE A 33 -2.11 -0.79 17.09
CA ILE A 33 -1.56 0.52 16.71
C ILE A 33 -2.61 1.61 16.81
N SER A 34 -3.80 1.40 16.23
CA SER A 34 -4.79 2.47 15.99
C SER A 34 -5.11 3.33 17.22
N ARG A 35 -5.55 2.72 18.33
CA ARG A 35 -5.98 3.43 19.53
C ARG A 35 -4.83 4.15 20.20
N ARG A 36 -3.70 3.46 20.33
CA ARG A 36 -2.54 3.99 21.03
C ARG A 36 -1.90 5.14 20.24
N LEU A 37 -1.76 4.97 18.94
CA LEU A 37 -1.30 6.03 18.05
C LEU A 37 -2.24 7.23 18.08
N ARG A 38 -3.58 7.02 18.07
CA ARG A 38 -4.54 8.12 18.14
C ARG A 38 -4.44 8.91 19.45
N THR A 39 -4.34 8.25 20.60
CA THR A 39 -4.21 8.93 21.89
C THR A 39 -2.85 9.64 22.02
N GLU A 40 -1.77 9.00 21.60
CA GLU A 40 -0.42 9.57 21.68
C GLU A 40 -0.23 10.74 20.70
N SER A 41 -0.78 10.67 19.48
CA SER A 41 -0.69 11.77 18.52
C SER A 41 -1.43 13.03 18.98
N GLU A 42 -2.59 12.88 19.61
CA GLU A 42 -3.33 14.01 20.20
C GLU A 42 -2.59 14.65 21.36
N TYR A 43 -2.03 13.83 22.26
CA TYR A 43 -1.20 14.34 23.35
C TYR A 43 0.02 15.14 22.84
N ASN A 44 0.61 14.70 21.73
CA ASN A 44 1.76 15.35 21.11
C ASN A 44 1.37 16.45 20.08
N TYR A 45 0.08 16.76 19.92
CA TYR A 45 -0.44 17.70 18.91
C TYR A 45 0.11 17.46 17.49
N ALA A 46 0.33 16.19 17.15
CA ALA A 46 0.93 15.77 15.89
C ALA A 46 -0.14 15.39 14.88
N ILE A 47 0.01 15.89 13.66
CA ILE A 47 -0.90 15.61 12.54
C ILE A 47 -0.23 14.80 11.42
N THR A 48 1.10 14.75 11.39
CA THR A 48 1.88 13.90 10.48
C THR A 48 2.69 12.86 11.26
N ILE A 49 3.07 11.76 10.60
CA ILE A 49 3.93 10.74 11.20
C ILE A 49 5.35 11.27 11.51
N PRO A 50 6.01 12.03 10.63
CA PRO A 50 7.28 12.68 10.95
C PRO A 50 7.19 13.58 12.19
N GLU A 51 6.13 14.39 12.29
CA GLU A 51 5.87 15.27 13.43
C GLU A 51 5.62 14.50 14.71
N PHE A 52 4.83 13.41 14.64
CA PHE A 52 4.59 12.53 15.78
C PHE A 52 5.90 12.02 16.38
N PHE A 53 6.80 11.49 15.56
CA PHE A 53 8.09 11.00 16.06
C PHE A 53 8.97 12.14 16.60
N GLU A 54 9.05 13.29 15.93
CA GLU A 54 9.84 14.42 16.45
C GLU A 54 9.34 14.88 17.82
N HIS A 55 8.03 15.10 17.97
CA HIS A 55 7.44 15.57 19.22
C HIS A 55 7.58 14.53 20.33
N LYS A 56 7.30 13.26 20.02
CA LYS A 56 7.40 12.17 20.99
C LYS A 56 8.81 12.04 21.60
N PHE A 57 9.84 12.32 20.81
CA PHE A 57 11.24 12.23 21.23
C PHE A 57 11.89 13.59 21.51
N ASN A 58 11.13 14.69 21.48
CA ASN A 58 11.64 16.06 21.63
C ASN A 58 12.88 16.33 20.76
N ASP A 59 12.87 15.89 19.50
CA ASP A 59 14.04 15.97 18.62
C ASP A 59 14.33 17.41 18.16
N THR A 60 15.19 18.11 18.90
CA THR A 60 15.63 19.48 18.58
C THR A 60 16.45 19.59 17.30
N SER A 61 17.06 18.49 16.84
CA SER A 61 17.83 18.45 15.59
C SER A 61 16.94 18.36 14.35
N ARG A 62 15.68 17.95 14.52
CA ARG A 62 14.69 17.72 13.45
C ARG A 62 15.16 16.72 12.40
N SER A 63 16.10 15.86 12.76
CA SER A 63 16.65 14.83 11.88
C SER A 63 15.60 13.78 11.59
N ILE A 64 14.82 13.35 12.58
CA ILE A 64 13.70 12.41 12.39
C ILE A 64 12.75 12.94 11.33
N ARG A 65 12.30 14.19 11.49
CA ARG A 65 11.36 14.83 10.58
C ARG A 65 11.90 14.87 9.15
N THR A 66 13.17 15.25 9.00
CA THR A 66 13.83 15.39 7.70
C THR A 66 13.98 14.04 6.99
N PHE A 67 14.56 13.03 7.68
CA PHE A 67 14.72 11.69 7.12
C PHE A 67 13.38 11.04 6.78
N ALA A 68 12.41 11.12 7.69
CA ALA A 68 11.08 10.60 7.45
C ALA A 68 10.42 11.24 6.21
N THR A 69 10.55 12.56 6.05
CA THR A 69 10.00 13.24 4.87
C THR A 69 10.67 12.78 3.57
N ILE A 70 11.99 12.62 3.56
CA ILE A 70 12.74 12.13 2.38
C ILE A 70 12.27 10.72 2.00
N ILE A 71 12.15 9.82 2.99
CA ILE A 71 11.68 8.44 2.81
C ILE A 71 10.26 8.43 2.22
N ILE A 72 9.36 9.26 2.79
CA ILE A 72 7.97 9.42 2.32
C ILE A 72 7.93 9.86 0.86
N VAL A 73 8.62 10.95 0.53
CA VAL A 73 8.64 11.51 -0.83
C VAL A 73 9.19 10.49 -1.82
N PHE A 74 10.29 9.82 -1.47
CA PHE A 74 10.94 8.84 -2.33
C PHE A 74 10.03 7.65 -2.64
N PHE A 75 9.53 6.92 -1.64
CA PHE A 75 8.74 5.72 -1.88
C PHE A 75 7.33 6.02 -2.41
N PHE A 76 6.69 7.12 -1.98
CA PHE A 76 5.39 7.48 -2.55
C PHE A 76 5.49 7.93 -4.01
N ALA A 77 6.63 8.40 -4.51
CA ALA A 77 6.79 8.63 -5.95
C ALA A 77 6.64 7.33 -6.76
N PHE A 78 7.23 6.22 -6.29
CA PHE A 78 7.05 4.89 -6.90
C PHE A 78 5.64 4.32 -6.69
N TYR A 79 5.03 4.58 -5.55
CA TYR A 79 3.68 4.09 -5.27
C TYR A 79 2.64 4.81 -6.15
N VAL A 80 2.74 6.14 -6.27
CA VAL A 80 1.85 6.94 -7.13
C VAL A 80 2.06 6.60 -8.60
N SER A 81 3.30 6.36 -9.03
CA SER A 81 3.58 5.97 -10.43
C SER A 81 2.90 4.63 -10.79
N ALA A 82 2.87 3.67 -9.86
CA ALA A 82 2.13 2.42 -10.04
C ALA A 82 0.63 2.65 -10.26
N GLN A 83 0.02 3.67 -9.64
CA GLN A 83 -1.38 4.02 -9.86
C GLN A 83 -1.61 4.55 -11.28
N PHE A 84 -0.66 5.35 -11.81
CA PHE A 84 -0.75 5.86 -13.18
C PHE A 84 -0.62 4.75 -14.22
N ILE A 85 0.31 3.80 -14.01
CA ILE A 85 0.44 2.61 -14.87
C ILE A 85 -0.87 1.79 -14.85
N GLY A 86 -1.41 1.54 -13.65
CA GLY A 86 -2.67 0.81 -13.51
C GLY A 86 -3.84 1.49 -14.23
N ALA A 87 -3.93 2.83 -14.13
CA ALA A 87 -4.94 3.60 -14.87
C ALA A 87 -4.77 3.45 -16.38
N GLY A 88 -3.52 3.49 -16.87
CA GLY A 88 -3.20 3.23 -18.26
C GLY A 88 -3.60 1.84 -18.74
N LYS A 89 -3.35 0.80 -17.95
CA LYS A 89 -3.76 -0.58 -18.25
C LYS A 89 -5.29 -0.72 -18.33
N VAL A 90 -6.01 -0.11 -17.39
CA VAL A 90 -7.48 -0.13 -17.37
C VAL A 90 -8.07 0.60 -18.58
N LEU A 91 -7.58 1.81 -18.87
CA LEU A 91 -8.05 2.60 -20.00
C LEU A 91 -7.67 1.98 -21.35
N ASN A 92 -6.55 1.25 -21.42
CA ASN A 92 -6.18 0.48 -22.59
C ASN A 92 -7.21 -0.62 -22.91
N VAL A 93 -7.61 -1.40 -21.93
CA VAL A 93 -8.63 -2.47 -22.14
C VAL A 93 -10.00 -1.86 -22.43
N SER A 94 -10.36 -0.77 -21.75
CA SER A 94 -11.72 -0.23 -21.80
C SER A 94 -12.00 0.58 -23.06
N PHE A 95 -11.01 1.36 -23.53
CA PHE A 95 -11.18 2.32 -24.62
C PHE A 95 -10.22 2.08 -25.81
N GLY A 96 -9.38 1.05 -25.75
CA GLY A 96 -8.39 0.76 -26.81
C GLY A 96 -7.26 1.79 -26.88
N LEU A 97 -7.13 2.69 -25.90
CA LEU A 97 -6.06 3.67 -25.86
C LEU A 97 -4.71 2.97 -25.68
N SER A 98 -3.64 3.48 -26.29
CA SER A 98 -2.29 2.99 -25.94
C SER A 98 -2.05 3.19 -24.43
N THR A 99 -1.32 2.27 -23.79
CA THR A 99 -0.98 2.37 -22.35
C THR A 99 -0.36 3.72 -21.99
N PHE A 100 0.46 4.29 -22.90
CA PHE A 100 1.05 5.63 -22.75
C PHE A 100 -0.02 6.73 -22.57
N TRP A 101 -0.94 6.86 -23.53
CA TRP A 101 -2.02 7.85 -23.45
C TRP A 101 -2.98 7.58 -22.29
N GLY A 102 -3.31 6.31 -22.04
CA GLY A 102 -4.13 5.93 -20.88
C GLY A 102 -3.50 6.38 -19.56
N MET A 103 -2.18 6.18 -19.41
CA MET A 103 -1.44 6.61 -18.22
C MET A 103 -1.48 8.14 -18.06
N LEU A 104 -1.22 8.89 -19.13
CA LEU A 104 -1.25 10.36 -19.07
C LEU A 104 -2.64 10.91 -18.73
N PHE A 105 -3.70 10.36 -19.34
CA PHE A 105 -5.08 10.74 -19.01
C PHE A 105 -5.44 10.38 -17.56
N GLY A 106 -5.09 9.18 -17.12
CA GLY A 106 -5.30 8.75 -15.74
C GLY A 106 -4.58 9.66 -14.74
N ALA A 107 -3.30 9.96 -15.00
CA ALA A 107 -2.50 10.86 -14.18
C ALA A 107 -3.08 12.28 -14.14
N ALA A 108 -3.50 12.83 -15.29
CA ALA A 108 -4.12 14.15 -15.36
C ALA A 108 -5.41 14.23 -14.52
N ILE A 109 -6.28 13.21 -14.58
CA ILE A 109 -7.51 13.13 -13.78
C ILE A 109 -7.19 13.08 -12.28
N ILE A 110 -6.27 12.18 -11.89
CA ILE A 110 -5.86 12.01 -10.49
C ILE A 110 -5.28 13.32 -9.95
N LEU A 111 -4.30 13.93 -10.65
CA LEU A 111 -3.64 15.15 -10.20
C LEU A 111 -4.60 16.33 -10.12
N PHE A 112 -5.48 16.49 -11.11
CA PHE A 112 -6.47 17.57 -11.10
C PHE A 112 -7.37 17.49 -9.87
N TYR A 113 -7.90 16.29 -9.58
CA TYR A 113 -8.76 16.08 -8.42
C TYR A 113 -8.02 16.30 -7.10
N THR A 114 -6.81 15.76 -6.94
CA THR A 114 -6.02 15.91 -5.71
C THR A 114 -5.65 17.37 -5.43
N ILE A 115 -5.35 18.16 -6.46
CA ILE A 115 -5.04 19.60 -6.30
C ILE A 115 -6.27 20.41 -5.84
N MET A 116 -7.47 19.95 -6.22
CA MET A 116 -8.74 20.57 -5.81
C MET A 116 -9.24 20.09 -4.44
N GLY A 117 -8.88 18.87 -4.03
CA GLY A 117 -9.39 18.19 -2.84
C GLY A 117 -8.90 18.77 -1.51
N GLY A 118 -9.80 18.78 -0.52
CA GLY A 118 -9.47 18.97 0.90
C GLY A 118 -9.85 17.72 1.70
N PHE A 119 -9.13 17.44 2.79
CA PHE A 119 -9.19 16.15 3.52
C PHE A 119 -10.61 15.63 3.86
N PHE A 120 -11.57 16.51 4.20
CA PHE A 120 -12.95 16.10 4.51
C PHE A 120 -13.75 15.65 3.29
N ALA A 121 -13.54 16.27 2.13
CA ALA A 121 -14.16 15.85 0.88
C ALA A 121 -13.62 14.47 0.44
N VAL A 122 -12.33 14.23 0.69
CA VAL A 122 -11.66 12.96 0.37
C VAL A 122 -12.28 11.78 1.12
N ALA A 123 -12.63 11.93 2.40
CA ALA A 123 -13.20 10.85 3.19
C ALA A 123 -14.54 10.32 2.62
N TRP A 124 -15.40 11.22 2.13
CA TRP A 124 -16.67 10.82 1.49
C TRP A 124 -16.45 10.17 0.13
N THR A 125 -15.52 10.70 -0.67
CA THR A 125 -15.19 10.06 -1.95
C THR A 125 -14.57 8.69 -1.76
N ASP A 126 -13.69 8.52 -0.76
CA ASP A 126 -13.08 7.24 -0.42
C ASP A 126 -14.13 6.18 -0.05
N LEU A 127 -15.19 6.56 0.67
CA LEU A 127 -16.28 5.64 1.02
C LEU A 127 -16.99 5.11 -0.24
N PHE A 128 -17.39 6.01 -1.15
CA PHE A 128 -18.08 5.64 -2.38
C PHE A 128 -17.18 4.83 -3.32
N GLN A 129 -15.92 5.26 -3.48
CA GLN A 129 -14.91 4.58 -4.29
C GLN A 129 -14.58 3.18 -3.72
N GLY A 130 -14.50 3.07 -2.40
CA GLY A 130 -14.32 1.80 -1.70
C GLY A 130 -15.50 0.84 -1.93
N ALA A 131 -16.74 1.34 -1.86
CA ALA A 131 -17.92 0.53 -2.12
C ALA A 131 -17.95 -0.03 -3.56
N LEU A 132 -17.58 0.79 -4.56
CA LEU A 132 -17.45 0.33 -5.95
C LEU A 132 -16.35 -0.72 -6.13
N MET A 133 -15.23 -0.56 -5.43
CA MET A 133 -14.16 -1.56 -5.43
C MET A 133 -14.64 -2.91 -4.87
N ILE A 134 -15.34 -2.90 -3.73
CA ILE A 134 -15.92 -4.12 -3.14
C ILE A 134 -16.95 -4.74 -4.09
N ALA A 135 -17.83 -3.94 -4.69
CA ALA A 135 -18.80 -4.43 -5.66
C ALA A 135 -18.11 -5.15 -6.83
N THR A 136 -16.99 -4.61 -7.33
CA THR A 136 -16.19 -5.25 -8.39
C THR A 136 -15.60 -6.59 -7.95
N LEU A 137 -15.04 -6.65 -6.75
CA LEU A 137 -14.44 -7.85 -6.17
C LEU A 137 -15.46 -8.91 -5.74
N VAL A 138 -16.74 -8.57 -5.66
CA VAL A 138 -17.81 -9.53 -5.38
C VAL A 138 -18.51 -9.97 -6.66
N ILE A 139 -18.92 -9.01 -7.50
CA ILE A 139 -19.73 -9.28 -8.69
C ILE A 139 -18.93 -10.04 -9.75
N LEU A 140 -17.71 -9.61 -10.08
CA LEU A 140 -16.94 -10.26 -11.15
C LEU A 140 -16.60 -11.73 -10.85
N PRO A 141 -16.12 -12.09 -9.63
CA PRO A 141 -15.91 -13.50 -9.32
C PRO A 141 -17.20 -14.32 -9.33
N LEU A 142 -18.32 -13.78 -8.82
CA LEU A 142 -19.60 -14.49 -8.85
C LEU A 142 -20.06 -14.78 -10.29
N VAL A 143 -19.99 -13.78 -11.18
CA VAL A 143 -20.33 -13.96 -12.60
C VAL A 143 -19.34 -14.91 -13.27
N GLY A 144 -18.04 -14.80 -12.97
CA GLY A 144 -17.01 -15.71 -13.48
C GLY A 144 -17.26 -17.18 -13.10
N LEU A 145 -17.67 -17.44 -11.86
CA LEU A 145 -18.03 -18.78 -11.40
C LEU A 145 -19.25 -19.34 -12.15
N ILE A 146 -20.25 -18.48 -12.43
CA ILE A 146 -21.43 -18.86 -13.21
C ILE A 146 -21.05 -19.20 -14.65
N GLU A 147 -20.19 -18.38 -15.29
CA GLU A 147 -19.70 -18.62 -16.65
C GLU A 147 -18.93 -19.95 -16.76
N ILE A 148 -18.08 -20.26 -15.78
CA ILE A 148 -17.35 -21.54 -15.71
C ILE A 148 -18.31 -22.73 -15.51
N GLY A 149 -19.49 -22.48 -14.92
CA GLY A 149 -20.47 -23.51 -14.61
C GLY A 149 -20.25 -24.19 -13.26
N GLY A 150 -19.64 -23.49 -12.30
CA GLY A 150 -19.49 -23.91 -10.91
C GLY A 150 -18.10 -24.39 -10.49
N TRP A 151 -17.96 -24.64 -9.18
CA TRP A 151 -16.68 -24.97 -8.55
C TRP A 151 -16.06 -26.28 -9.04
N GLU A 152 -16.88 -27.30 -9.30
CA GLU A 152 -16.41 -28.60 -9.75
C GLU A 152 -15.70 -28.51 -11.11
N LYS A 153 -16.27 -27.75 -12.06
CA LYS A 153 -15.65 -27.51 -13.36
C LYS A 153 -14.38 -26.68 -13.24
N MET A 154 -14.36 -25.67 -12.37
CA MET A 154 -13.18 -24.85 -12.10
C MET A 154 -12.02 -25.72 -11.57
N VAL A 155 -12.27 -26.48 -10.51
CA VAL A 155 -11.25 -27.36 -9.90
C VAL A 155 -10.84 -28.47 -10.88
N GLY A 156 -11.79 -29.06 -11.61
CA GLY A 156 -11.53 -30.06 -12.64
C GLY A 156 -10.61 -29.53 -13.74
N HIS A 157 -10.86 -28.31 -14.23
CA HIS A 157 -10.03 -27.68 -15.26
C HIS A 157 -8.62 -27.37 -14.73
N LEU A 158 -8.50 -26.75 -13.55
CA LEU A 158 -7.20 -26.39 -12.98
C LEU A 158 -6.38 -27.61 -12.57
N SER A 159 -7.00 -28.64 -12.01
CA SER A 159 -6.29 -29.88 -11.64
C SER A 159 -5.66 -30.60 -12.84
N GLN A 160 -6.24 -30.44 -14.03
CA GLN A 160 -5.72 -31.03 -15.27
C GLN A 160 -4.69 -30.13 -15.97
N SER A 161 -4.95 -28.83 -16.02
CA SER A 161 -4.14 -27.88 -16.80
C SER A 161 -3.02 -27.20 -16.00
N HIS A 162 -3.27 -26.90 -14.73
CA HIS A 162 -2.39 -26.12 -13.86
C HIS A 162 -2.47 -26.64 -12.41
N PRO A 163 -2.09 -27.90 -12.13
CA PRO A 163 -2.30 -28.54 -10.82
C PRO A 163 -1.67 -27.76 -9.66
N ASP A 164 -0.52 -27.12 -9.88
CA ASP A 164 0.16 -26.31 -8.88
C ASP A 164 -0.61 -25.04 -8.49
N HIS A 165 -1.51 -24.54 -9.34
CA HIS A 165 -2.30 -23.35 -9.03
C HIS A 165 -3.37 -23.59 -7.97
N LEU A 166 -3.71 -24.86 -7.68
CA LEU A 166 -4.58 -25.24 -6.57
C LEU A 166 -3.78 -25.48 -5.26
N SER A 167 -2.46 -25.54 -5.35
CA SER A 167 -1.60 -25.70 -4.17
C SER A 167 -1.36 -24.35 -3.50
N VAL A 168 -1.57 -24.28 -2.19
CA VAL A 168 -1.21 -23.11 -1.38
C VAL A 168 0.30 -22.86 -1.31
N LEU A 169 1.11 -23.80 -1.79
CA LEU A 169 2.57 -23.65 -1.90
C LEU A 169 3.04 -23.46 -3.34
N GLY A 170 2.14 -23.57 -4.34
CA GLY A 170 2.49 -23.39 -5.75
C GLY A 170 3.59 -24.34 -6.24
N GLY A 171 3.60 -25.59 -5.74
CA GLY A 171 4.64 -26.58 -6.07
C GLY A 171 5.98 -26.39 -5.32
N ASN A 172 6.14 -25.33 -4.52
CA ASN A 172 7.34 -25.12 -3.73
C ASN A 172 7.47 -26.16 -2.61
N THR A 173 8.71 -26.61 -2.35
CA THR A 173 9.02 -27.56 -1.28
C THR A 173 10.21 -27.10 -0.43
N GLY A 174 10.35 -27.65 0.77
CA GLY A 174 11.47 -27.37 1.66
C GLY A 174 11.59 -25.89 2.04
N ILE A 175 12.81 -25.34 1.93
CA ILE A 175 13.11 -23.95 2.30
C ILE A 175 12.40 -22.92 1.40
N PHE A 176 12.20 -23.24 0.11
CA PHE A 176 11.50 -22.36 -0.82
C PHE A 176 10.01 -22.20 -0.49
N ALA A 177 9.38 -23.26 0.03
CA ALA A 177 8.01 -23.16 0.54
C ALA A 177 7.94 -22.20 1.73
N ALA A 178 8.90 -22.29 2.66
CA ALA A 178 8.98 -21.36 3.78
C ALA A 178 9.20 -19.91 3.31
N PHE A 179 10.07 -19.69 2.32
CA PHE A 179 10.30 -18.35 1.77
C PHE A 179 9.07 -17.77 1.05
N SER A 180 8.31 -18.59 0.33
CA SER A 180 7.04 -18.18 -0.30
C SER A 180 6.02 -17.74 0.76
N ILE A 181 5.84 -18.54 1.83
CA ILE A 181 4.95 -18.21 2.95
C ILE A 181 5.40 -16.91 3.63
N ILE A 182 6.70 -16.80 3.96
CA ILE A 182 7.25 -15.60 4.59
C ILE A 182 7.04 -14.38 3.71
N SER A 183 7.27 -14.50 2.40
CA SER A 183 7.08 -13.41 1.44
C SER A 183 5.63 -12.94 1.40
N GLY A 184 4.67 -13.86 1.35
CA GLY A 184 3.25 -13.52 1.39
C GLY A 184 2.85 -12.86 2.71
N LEU A 185 3.23 -13.46 3.85
CA LEU A 185 2.91 -12.93 5.17
C LEU A 185 3.54 -11.55 5.44
N ALA A 186 4.72 -11.29 4.87
CA ALA A 186 5.45 -10.04 5.08
C ALA A 186 4.69 -8.80 4.58
N TRP A 187 3.80 -8.93 3.59
CA TRP A 187 2.90 -7.84 3.20
C TRP A 187 2.12 -7.26 4.38
N GLY A 188 1.76 -8.11 5.35
CA GLY A 188 1.09 -7.71 6.58
C GLY A 188 1.90 -6.74 7.45
N LEU A 189 3.23 -6.89 7.47
CA LEU A 189 4.12 -6.04 8.29
C LEU A 189 4.07 -4.57 7.86
N GLY A 190 3.82 -4.31 6.58
CA GLY A 190 3.84 -2.95 6.06
C GLY A 190 2.71 -2.07 6.60
N TYR A 191 1.57 -2.65 6.99
CA TYR A 191 0.43 -1.90 7.56
C TYR A 191 0.81 -1.12 8.83
N MET A 192 1.85 -1.56 9.55
CA MET A 192 2.34 -0.91 10.76
C MET A 192 3.12 0.38 10.47
N GLY A 193 3.63 0.54 9.25
CA GLY A 193 4.51 1.63 8.86
C GLY A 193 3.94 2.60 7.82
N GLN A 194 2.83 2.27 7.15
CA GLN A 194 2.31 3.09 6.06
C GLN A 194 1.80 4.47 6.52
N PRO A 195 2.46 5.59 6.16
CA PRO A 195 2.09 6.89 6.72
C PRO A 195 0.66 7.31 6.35
N HIS A 196 0.23 7.05 5.11
CA HIS A 196 -1.13 7.34 4.63
C HIS A 196 -2.24 6.53 5.30
N LEU A 197 -1.92 5.37 5.89
CA LEU A 197 -2.87 4.59 6.69
C LEU A 197 -2.84 5.05 8.15
N LEU A 198 -1.65 5.26 8.71
CA LEU A 198 -1.47 5.65 10.10
C LEU A 198 -2.09 7.02 10.41
N VAL A 199 -1.98 8.00 9.51
CA VAL A 199 -2.62 9.32 9.70
C VAL A 199 -4.14 9.23 9.77
N ARG A 200 -4.77 8.21 9.15
CA ARG A 200 -6.22 7.99 9.28
C ARG A 200 -6.60 7.56 10.69
N PHE A 201 -5.74 6.81 11.39
CA PHE A 201 -5.97 6.51 12.82
C PHE A 201 -5.85 7.77 13.67
N MET A 202 -4.85 8.63 13.39
CA MET A 202 -4.65 9.91 14.09
C MET A 202 -5.82 10.89 13.90
N ALA A 203 -6.52 10.81 12.77
CA ALA A 203 -7.64 11.70 12.44
C ALA A 203 -8.99 11.29 13.05
N VAL A 204 -9.09 10.14 13.72
CA VAL A 204 -10.37 9.67 14.28
C VAL A 204 -10.80 10.56 15.46
N ASN A 205 -11.98 11.17 15.42
CA ASN A 205 -12.40 12.10 16.49
C ASN A 205 -12.50 11.43 17.86
N ASN A 206 -13.29 10.35 17.98
CA ASN A 206 -13.45 9.60 19.22
C ASN A 206 -12.72 8.25 19.14
N PRO A 207 -11.73 7.96 20.02
CA PRO A 207 -11.04 6.69 20.06
C PRO A 207 -11.95 5.46 20.23
N GLU A 208 -13.17 5.61 20.72
CA GLU A 208 -14.14 4.52 20.85
C GLU A 208 -14.67 4.02 19.49
N ASP A 209 -14.75 4.91 18.49
CA ASP A 209 -15.21 4.57 17.13
C ASP A 209 -14.22 3.65 16.41
N LEU A 210 -12.96 3.59 16.87
CA LEU A 210 -11.96 2.67 16.33
C LEU A 210 -12.41 1.21 16.40
N ARG A 211 -13.21 0.81 17.41
CA ARG A 211 -13.73 -0.57 17.49
C ARG A 211 -14.66 -0.90 16.32
N ARG A 212 -15.54 0.02 15.95
CA ARG A 212 -16.43 -0.12 14.79
C ARG A 212 -15.62 -0.08 13.50
N GLY A 213 -14.64 0.82 13.43
CA GLY A 213 -13.68 0.89 12.33
C GLY A 213 -12.94 -0.42 12.10
N THR A 214 -12.47 -1.08 13.17
CA THR A 214 -11.80 -2.39 13.10
C THR A 214 -12.70 -3.43 12.43
N LEU A 215 -13.96 -3.55 12.88
CA LEU A 215 -14.88 -4.54 12.31
C LEU A 215 -15.12 -4.29 10.82
N ILE A 216 -15.38 -3.03 10.44
CA ILE A 216 -15.60 -2.64 9.04
C ILE A 216 -14.36 -2.97 8.21
N ALA A 217 -13.18 -2.56 8.67
CA ALA A 217 -11.93 -2.79 7.95
C ALA A 217 -11.68 -4.28 7.72
N ILE A 218 -11.90 -5.14 8.72
CA ILE A 218 -11.67 -6.58 8.59
C ILE A 218 -12.67 -7.24 7.65
N VAL A 219 -13.96 -6.97 7.82
CA VAL A 219 -14.99 -7.54 6.94
C VAL A 219 -14.73 -7.14 5.49
N TRP A 220 -14.45 -5.86 5.24
CA TRP A 220 -14.18 -5.37 3.88
C TRP A 220 -12.89 -5.94 3.31
N SER A 221 -11.84 -6.08 4.13
CA SER A 221 -10.56 -6.65 3.68
C SER A 221 -10.69 -8.11 3.30
N VAL A 222 -11.36 -8.92 4.14
CA VAL A 222 -11.60 -10.35 3.85
C VAL A 222 -12.36 -10.51 2.54
N VAL A 223 -13.45 -9.76 2.36
CA VAL A 223 -14.24 -9.80 1.12
C VAL A 223 -13.40 -9.37 -0.08
N ALA A 224 -12.62 -8.29 0.04
CA ALA A 224 -11.79 -7.79 -1.05
C ALA A 224 -10.69 -8.79 -1.46
N PHE A 225 -9.96 -9.37 -0.50
CA PHE A 225 -8.86 -10.29 -0.78
C PHE A 225 -9.34 -11.61 -1.36
N TRP A 226 -10.42 -12.20 -0.83
CA TRP A 226 -11.02 -13.39 -1.43
C TRP A 226 -11.57 -13.13 -2.82
N GLY A 227 -12.24 -11.99 -3.00
CA GLY A 227 -12.70 -11.55 -4.32
C GLY A 227 -11.55 -11.45 -5.32
N ALA A 228 -10.41 -10.90 -4.90
CA ALA A 228 -9.23 -10.76 -5.75
C ALA A 228 -8.61 -12.11 -6.14
N ILE A 229 -8.53 -13.05 -5.19
CA ILE A 229 -8.04 -14.41 -5.44
C ILE A 229 -8.94 -15.12 -6.44
N PHE A 230 -10.26 -15.14 -6.19
CA PHE A 230 -11.19 -15.80 -7.09
C PHE A 230 -11.22 -15.16 -8.47
N LEU A 231 -11.11 -13.83 -8.55
CA LEU A 231 -11.01 -13.12 -9.84
C LEU A 231 -9.83 -13.65 -10.65
N GLY A 232 -8.64 -13.78 -10.05
CA GLY A 232 -7.44 -14.28 -10.72
C GLY A 232 -7.58 -15.73 -11.20
N LEU A 233 -8.06 -16.62 -10.33
CA LEU A 233 -8.26 -18.04 -10.67
C LEU A 233 -9.31 -18.23 -11.77
N PHE A 234 -10.42 -17.50 -11.70
CA PHE A 234 -11.49 -17.64 -12.69
C PHE A 234 -11.09 -17.04 -14.03
N ALA A 235 -10.35 -15.92 -14.03
CA ALA A 235 -9.76 -15.38 -15.25
C ALA A 235 -8.86 -16.42 -15.95
N LEU A 236 -8.07 -17.19 -15.19
CA LEU A 236 -7.20 -18.22 -15.75
C LEU A 236 -7.99 -19.33 -16.46
N VAL A 237 -9.10 -19.78 -15.88
CA VAL A 237 -9.95 -20.80 -16.51
C VAL A 237 -10.68 -20.25 -17.75
N ILE A 238 -11.09 -18.98 -17.72
CA ILE A 238 -11.89 -18.36 -18.79
C ILE A 238 -11.03 -17.97 -20.00
N PHE A 239 -9.85 -17.40 -19.78
CA PHE A 239 -8.98 -16.89 -20.86
C PHE A 239 -7.79 -17.82 -21.17
N GLY A 240 -7.39 -18.70 -20.23
CA GLY A 240 -6.17 -19.48 -20.36
C GLY A 240 -4.89 -18.64 -20.20
N SER A 241 -3.76 -19.31 -19.96
CA SER A 241 -2.46 -18.66 -19.74
C SER A 241 -1.83 -18.08 -21.02
N GLY A 242 -2.26 -18.53 -22.21
CA GLY A 242 -1.70 -18.11 -23.50
C GLY A 242 -2.32 -16.86 -24.14
N GLU A 243 -3.52 -16.43 -23.70
CA GLU A 243 -4.23 -15.31 -24.32
C GLU A 243 -3.94 -13.96 -23.64
N VAL A 244 -3.42 -13.98 -22.42
CA VAL A 244 -3.22 -12.79 -21.59
C VAL A 244 -1.74 -12.44 -21.47
N PHE A 245 -1.28 -11.46 -22.26
CA PHE A 245 0.11 -10.98 -22.19
C PHE A 245 0.43 -10.16 -20.92
N ASP A 246 -0.56 -9.48 -20.35
CA ASP A 246 -0.41 -8.65 -19.16
C ASP A 246 -1.49 -9.05 -18.14
N ALA A 247 -1.08 -9.84 -17.14
CA ALA A 247 -2.00 -10.40 -16.15
C ALA A 247 -2.69 -9.31 -15.31
N GLU A 248 -2.16 -8.09 -15.23
CA GLU A 248 -2.81 -7.00 -14.51
C GLU A 248 -4.00 -6.39 -15.28
N LYS A 249 -4.25 -6.84 -16.51
CA LYS A 249 -5.43 -6.48 -17.31
C LYS A 249 -6.60 -7.45 -17.13
N ILE A 250 -6.46 -8.54 -16.37
CA ILE A 250 -7.52 -9.55 -16.27
C ILE A 250 -8.82 -8.99 -15.70
N MET A 251 -8.75 -8.07 -14.74
CA MET A 251 -9.95 -7.47 -14.14
C MET A 251 -10.79 -6.73 -15.17
N PRO A 252 -10.27 -5.72 -15.89
CA PRO A 252 -11.08 -5.04 -16.90
C PRO A 252 -11.47 -5.99 -18.05
N MET A 253 -10.65 -6.98 -18.42
CA MET A 253 -11.02 -7.96 -19.45
C MET A 253 -12.21 -8.83 -19.02
N MET A 254 -12.22 -9.34 -17.78
CA MET A 254 -13.36 -10.06 -17.22
C MET A 254 -14.62 -9.18 -17.23
N ALA A 255 -14.51 -7.92 -16.80
CA ALA A 255 -15.65 -7.01 -16.81
C ALA A 255 -16.22 -6.81 -18.21
N THR A 256 -15.38 -6.57 -19.23
CA THR A 256 -15.85 -6.40 -20.61
C THR A 256 -16.39 -7.68 -21.25
N ARG A 257 -15.92 -8.86 -20.81
CA ARG A 257 -16.27 -10.15 -21.39
C ARG A 257 -17.54 -10.76 -20.80
N LEU A 258 -17.77 -10.55 -19.50
CA LEU A 258 -18.76 -11.31 -18.72
C LEU A 258 -20.04 -10.55 -18.41
N VAL A 259 -20.04 -9.22 -18.47
CA VAL A 259 -21.22 -8.40 -18.13
C VAL A 259 -21.56 -7.39 -19.22
N PRO A 260 -22.81 -6.90 -19.29
CA PRO A 260 -23.20 -5.86 -20.23
C PRO A 260 -22.35 -4.58 -20.09
N ALA A 261 -22.15 -3.87 -21.19
CA ALA A 261 -21.22 -2.73 -21.27
C ALA A 261 -21.45 -1.64 -20.20
N TRP A 262 -22.71 -1.34 -19.86
CA TRP A 262 -23.02 -0.34 -18.83
C TRP A 262 -22.55 -0.78 -17.43
N LEU A 263 -22.69 -2.08 -17.10
CA LEU A 263 -22.24 -2.62 -15.83
C LEU A 263 -20.71 -2.78 -15.83
N ALA A 264 -20.12 -3.22 -16.94
CA ALA A 264 -18.67 -3.27 -17.12
C ALA A 264 -18.05 -1.89 -16.82
N GLY A 265 -18.63 -0.81 -17.38
CA GLY A 265 -18.19 0.56 -17.11
C GLY A 265 -18.22 0.94 -15.62
N ILE A 266 -19.28 0.55 -14.89
CA ILE A 266 -19.38 0.81 -13.44
C ILE A 266 -18.29 0.04 -12.67
N LEU A 267 -18.10 -1.25 -12.95
CA LEU A 267 -17.11 -2.09 -12.25
C LEU A 267 -15.67 -1.64 -12.56
N ILE A 268 -15.40 -1.33 -13.83
CA ILE A 268 -14.11 -0.78 -14.27
C ILE A 268 -13.83 0.58 -13.61
N SER A 269 -14.85 1.44 -13.49
CA SER A 269 -14.70 2.71 -12.78
C SER A 269 -14.29 2.50 -11.33
N GLY A 270 -14.67 1.38 -10.70
CA GLY A 270 -14.21 0.97 -9.37
C GLY A 270 -12.70 0.79 -9.27
N ALA A 271 -12.02 0.34 -10.34
CA ALA A 271 -10.56 0.28 -10.36
C ALA A 271 -9.91 1.64 -10.47
N ILE A 272 -10.41 2.51 -11.36
CA ILE A 272 -9.92 3.88 -11.48
C ILE A 272 -10.13 4.63 -10.16
N ALA A 273 -11.31 4.48 -9.55
CA ALA A 273 -11.65 5.00 -8.24
C ALA A 273 -10.67 4.55 -7.14
N ALA A 274 -10.31 3.26 -7.08
CA ALA A 274 -9.34 2.75 -6.10
C ALA A 274 -7.93 3.32 -6.29
N MET A 275 -7.51 3.52 -7.54
CA MET A 275 -6.22 4.14 -7.87
C MET A 275 -6.22 5.62 -7.50
N MET A 276 -7.34 6.32 -7.74
CA MET A 276 -7.52 7.72 -7.35
C MET A 276 -7.43 7.92 -5.84
N SER A 277 -8.19 7.17 -5.02
CA SER A 277 -8.15 7.30 -3.55
C SER A 277 -6.77 7.05 -2.95
N THR A 278 -6.05 6.07 -3.53
CA THR A 278 -4.70 5.69 -3.11
C THR A 278 -3.69 6.78 -3.47
N ALA A 279 -3.65 7.20 -4.74
CA ALA A 279 -2.75 8.25 -5.18
C ALA A 279 -3.01 9.58 -4.47
N ASP A 280 -4.28 9.93 -4.26
CA ASP A 280 -4.67 11.15 -3.53
C ASP A 280 -4.14 11.16 -2.10
N SER A 281 -4.36 10.08 -1.35
CA SER A 281 -3.87 9.94 0.03
C SER A 281 -2.34 10.03 0.11
N GLN A 282 -1.64 9.42 -0.84
CA GLN A 282 -0.18 9.43 -0.91
C GLN A 282 0.37 10.81 -1.26
N LEU A 283 -0.19 11.45 -2.29
CA LEU A 283 0.18 12.81 -2.69
C LEU A 283 -0.11 13.81 -1.58
N LEU A 284 -1.23 13.68 -0.87
CA LEU A 284 -1.58 14.54 0.26
C LEU A 284 -0.56 14.38 1.40
N VAL A 285 -0.19 13.15 1.77
CA VAL A 285 0.81 12.93 2.82
C VAL A 285 2.19 13.43 2.40
N THR A 286 2.62 13.16 1.16
CA THR A 286 3.88 13.71 0.62
C THR A 286 3.87 15.23 0.68
N THR A 287 2.78 15.84 0.23
CA THR A 287 2.63 17.29 0.19
C THR A 287 2.64 17.89 1.60
N SER A 288 1.94 17.27 2.55
CA SER A 288 1.96 17.70 3.95
C SER A 288 3.36 17.57 4.55
N ALA A 289 4.08 16.49 4.25
CA ALA A 289 5.45 16.32 4.70
C ALA A 289 6.36 17.43 4.14
N VAL A 290 6.32 17.72 2.84
CA VAL A 290 7.22 18.78 2.33
C VAL A 290 6.76 20.19 2.76
N VAL A 291 5.46 20.49 2.75
CA VAL A 291 4.97 21.84 3.10
C VAL A 291 5.01 22.11 4.59
N ARG A 292 4.46 21.22 5.42
CA ARG A 292 4.42 21.44 6.87
C ARG A 292 5.74 21.06 7.50
N ASP A 293 6.26 19.88 7.18
CA ASP A 293 7.41 19.33 7.89
C ASP A 293 8.71 20.01 7.48
N ILE A 294 8.89 20.35 6.20
CA ILE A 294 10.09 21.04 5.72
C ILE A 294 9.86 22.56 5.62
N TYR A 295 8.94 23.01 4.75
CA TYR A 295 8.84 24.44 4.45
C TYR A 295 8.38 25.28 5.65
N HIS A 296 7.24 24.95 6.25
CA HIS A 296 6.70 25.74 7.36
C HIS A 296 7.60 25.66 8.59
N ASN A 297 8.02 24.46 8.99
CA ASN A 297 8.76 24.29 10.23
C ASN A 297 10.25 24.63 10.14
N LEU A 298 10.92 24.36 9.01
CA LEU A 298 12.36 24.60 8.84
C LEU A 298 12.69 25.92 8.13
N ILE A 299 11.87 26.33 7.14
CA ILE A 299 12.21 27.45 6.25
C ILE A 299 11.45 28.73 6.66
N ASN A 300 10.12 28.68 6.79
CA ASN A 300 9.30 29.86 7.07
C ASN A 300 8.10 29.56 7.98
N ARG A 301 8.31 29.71 9.29
CA ARG A 301 7.29 29.50 10.35
C ARG A 301 6.17 30.55 10.39
N LYS A 302 6.31 31.63 9.63
CA LYS A 302 5.31 32.73 9.57
C LYS A 302 4.53 32.70 8.26
N ALA A 303 4.65 31.64 7.47
CA ALA A 303 3.92 31.52 6.22
C ALA A 303 2.40 31.45 6.48
N SER A 304 1.64 32.34 5.83
CA SER A 304 0.17 32.33 5.91
C SER A 304 -0.42 31.03 5.36
N ASP A 305 -1.59 30.63 5.84
CA ASP A 305 -2.32 29.44 5.35
C ASP A 305 -2.54 29.46 3.83
N ARG A 306 -2.86 30.63 3.27
CA ARG A 306 -3.03 30.79 1.81
C ARG A 306 -1.75 30.43 1.03
N ARG A 307 -0.58 30.77 1.58
CA ARG A 307 0.72 30.43 1.00
C ARG A 307 1.01 28.94 1.14
N LEU A 308 0.71 28.34 2.30
CA LEU A 308 0.86 26.91 2.53
C LEU A 308 -0.01 26.10 1.57
N VAL A 309 -1.28 26.45 1.40
CA VAL A 309 -2.18 25.79 0.44
C VAL A 309 -1.68 25.93 -1.00
N SER A 310 -1.23 27.13 -1.40
CA SER A 310 -0.67 27.33 -2.75
C SER A 310 0.59 26.50 -2.97
N LEU A 311 1.47 26.41 -1.97
CA LEU A 311 2.67 25.60 -2.05
C LEU A 311 2.33 24.12 -2.10
N SER A 312 1.33 23.67 -1.34
CA SER A 312 0.84 22.30 -1.38
C SER A 312 0.48 21.89 -2.80
N ARG A 313 -0.31 22.70 -3.50
CA ARG A 313 -0.70 22.43 -4.90
C ARG A 313 0.50 22.32 -5.84
N VAL A 314 1.51 23.19 -5.68
CA VAL A 314 2.74 23.15 -6.49
C VAL A 314 3.52 21.87 -6.21
N ILE A 315 3.66 21.47 -4.96
CA ILE A 315 4.41 20.27 -4.58
C ILE A 315 3.68 19.01 -5.05
N THR A 316 2.35 18.94 -4.89
CA THR A 316 1.53 17.86 -5.44
C THR A 316 1.77 17.71 -6.93
N PHE A 317 1.77 18.83 -7.67
CA PHE A 317 2.03 18.81 -9.11
C PHE A 317 3.44 18.29 -9.43
N VAL A 318 4.48 18.80 -8.76
CA VAL A 318 5.88 18.39 -8.98
C VAL A 318 6.09 16.90 -8.69
N VAL A 319 5.56 16.40 -7.57
CA VAL A 319 5.63 14.97 -7.22
C VAL A 319 4.85 14.13 -8.22
N GLY A 320 3.70 14.63 -8.69
CA GLY A 320 2.93 14.02 -9.76
C GLY A 320 3.73 13.88 -11.06
N ILE A 321 4.44 14.92 -11.49
CA ILE A 321 5.32 14.87 -12.67
C ILE A 321 6.44 13.85 -12.46
N LEU A 322 7.08 13.82 -11.29
CA LEU A 322 8.10 12.82 -10.99
C LEU A 322 7.54 11.39 -11.07
N ALA A 323 6.35 11.15 -10.53
CA ALA A 323 5.68 9.85 -10.62
C ALA A 323 5.31 9.49 -12.07
N ILE A 324 4.91 10.45 -12.91
CA ILE A 324 4.70 10.21 -14.35
C ILE A 324 6.01 9.80 -15.02
N ILE A 325 7.13 10.50 -14.75
CA ILE A 325 8.43 10.16 -15.33
C ILE A 325 8.84 8.73 -14.94
N ILE A 326 8.68 8.37 -13.66
CA ILE A 326 8.94 7.00 -13.19
C ILE A 326 8.02 6.00 -13.92
N ALA A 327 6.74 6.32 -14.06
CA ALA A 327 5.77 5.45 -14.73
C ALA A 327 6.10 5.22 -16.21
N LEU A 328 6.64 6.23 -16.90
CA LEU A 328 7.02 6.15 -18.32
C LEU A 328 8.27 5.30 -18.58
N VAL A 329 9.20 5.26 -17.61
CA VAL A 329 10.46 4.50 -17.75
C VAL A 329 10.32 3.08 -17.17
N SER A 330 9.40 2.87 -16.22
CA SER A 330 9.18 1.57 -15.60
C SER A 330 8.63 0.54 -16.57
N GLN A 331 9.20 -0.68 -16.51
CA GLN A 331 8.66 -1.88 -17.17
C GLN A 331 8.09 -2.87 -16.14
N GLU A 332 8.09 -2.50 -14.86
CA GLU A 332 7.65 -3.36 -13.76
C GLU A 332 6.12 -3.45 -13.70
N LEU A 333 5.64 -4.57 -13.14
CA LEU A 333 4.22 -4.74 -12.81
C LEU A 333 3.81 -3.77 -11.70
N VAL A 334 2.54 -3.37 -11.72
CA VAL A 334 1.94 -2.53 -10.66
C VAL A 334 2.12 -3.22 -9.30
N PHE A 335 1.94 -4.53 -9.21
CA PHE A 335 2.15 -5.30 -7.98
C PHE A 335 3.58 -5.15 -7.43
N THR A 336 4.60 -5.26 -8.30
CA THR A 336 6.02 -5.14 -7.91
C THR A 336 6.34 -3.72 -7.45
N MET A 337 5.89 -2.70 -8.18
CA MET A 337 6.14 -1.30 -7.81
C MET A 337 5.47 -0.92 -6.49
N VAL A 338 4.23 -1.39 -6.28
CA VAL A 338 3.52 -1.24 -5.01
C VAL A 338 4.28 -1.98 -3.91
N GLY A 339 4.73 -3.21 -4.15
CA GLY A 339 5.52 -3.99 -3.20
C GLY A 339 6.79 -3.27 -2.76
N PHE A 340 7.56 -2.74 -3.71
CA PHE A 340 8.79 -1.99 -3.41
C PHE A 340 8.52 -0.77 -2.50
N ALA A 341 7.54 0.07 -2.85
CA ALA A 341 7.18 1.22 -2.04
C ALA A 341 6.61 0.81 -0.68
N TRP A 342 5.79 -0.25 -0.66
CA TRP A 342 5.20 -0.81 0.55
C TRP A 342 6.26 -1.32 1.52
N SER A 343 7.28 -2.01 0.98
CA SER A 343 8.43 -2.52 1.71
C SER A 343 9.23 -1.41 2.37
N GLY A 344 9.66 -0.41 1.59
CA GLY A 344 10.47 0.69 2.08
C GLY A 344 9.81 1.47 3.21
N LEU A 345 8.55 1.86 3.03
CA LEU A 345 7.79 2.57 4.05
C LEU A 345 7.48 1.67 5.27
N GLY A 346 7.08 0.43 5.02
CA GLY A 346 6.78 -0.55 6.05
C GLY A 346 7.98 -0.82 6.96
N ALA A 347 9.15 -1.03 6.38
CA ALA A 347 10.39 -1.30 7.12
C ALA A 347 10.95 -0.04 7.81
N ALA A 348 10.85 1.13 7.18
CA ALA A 348 11.36 2.37 7.78
C ALA A 348 10.54 2.81 9.00
N PHE A 349 9.21 2.73 8.91
CA PHE A 349 8.32 3.27 9.93
C PHE A 349 7.71 2.22 10.85
N GLY A 350 7.46 1.00 10.37
CA GLY A 350 6.71 -0.02 11.13
C GLY A 350 7.40 -0.44 12.43
N PRO A 351 8.67 -0.87 12.41
CA PRO A 351 9.39 -1.23 13.63
C PRO A 351 9.54 -0.05 14.60
N ALA A 352 9.85 1.13 14.07
CA ALA A 352 9.95 2.36 14.85
C ALA A 352 8.61 2.72 15.52
N MET A 353 7.49 2.61 14.79
CA MET A 353 6.15 2.87 15.29
C MET A 353 5.77 1.87 16.39
N LEU A 354 5.97 0.58 16.13
CA LEU A 354 5.63 -0.49 17.07
C LEU A 354 6.38 -0.31 18.40
N LEU A 355 7.70 -0.14 18.35
CA LEU A 355 8.51 0.03 19.55
C LEU A 355 8.24 1.38 20.25
N THR A 356 8.03 2.47 19.51
CA THR A 356 7.69 3.77 20.11
C THR A 356 6.39 3.70 20.91
N LEU A 357 5.39 2.96 20.42
CA LEU A 357 4.11 2.80 21.10
C LEU A 357 4.21 1.85 22.29
N TRP A 358 4.91 0.72 22.15
CA TRP A 358 4.82 -0.38 23.13
C TRP A 358 6.03 -0.56 24.03
N TRP A 359 7.18 0.00 23.67
CA TRP A 359 8.44 -0.18 24.40
C TRP A 359 9.02 1.13 24.90
N ARG A 360 9.02 1.30 26.22
CA ARG A 360 9.42 2.55 26.89
C ARG A 360 10.89 2.94 26.73
N LYS A 361 11.76 1.99 26.37
CA LYS A 361 13.21 2.24 26.21
C LYS A 361 13.57 2.72 24.80
N THR A 362 12.60 2.85 23.89
CA THR A 362 12.83 3.37 22.54
C THR A 362 13.41 4.78 22.62
N THR A 363 14.45 5.07 21.83
CA THR A 363 15.11 6.40 21.78
C THR A 363 15.02 7.02 20.39
N ARG A 364 15.33 8.32 20.31
CA ARG A 364 15.41 9.08 19.04
C ARG A 364 16.38 8.42 18.06
N GLU A 365 17.55 8.05 18.56
CA GLU A 365 18.67 7.46 17.82
C GLU A 365 18.29 6.06 17.33
N GLY A 366 17.57 5.29 18.16
CA GLY A 366 16.99 4.01 17.76
C GLY A 366 16.03 4.17 16.58
N VAL A 367 15.11 5.14 16.65
CA VAL A 367 14.17 5.42 15.56
C VAL A 367 14.88 5.80 14.26
N LEU A 368 15.87 6.70 14.33
CA LEU A 368 16.68 7.07 13.16
C LEU A 368 17.43 5.87 12.56
N ALA A 369 18.07 5.06 13.40
CA ALA A 369 18.77 3.87 12.96
C ALA A 369 17.82 2.88 12.27
N GLY A 370 16.62 2.66 12.82
CA GLY A 370 15.58 1.86 12.22
C GLY A 370 15.13 2.37 10.85
N MET A 371 14.83 3.67 10.74
CA MET A 371 14.41 4.29 9.49
C MET A 371 15.47 4.13 8.40
N VAL A 372 16.74 4.38 8.73
CA VAL A 372 17.86 4.25 7.80
C VAL A 372 18.10 2.79 7.40
N VAL A 373 18.23 1.89 8.38
CA VAL A 373 18.50 0.46 8.12
C VAL A 373 17.36 -0.17 7.32
N GLY A 374 16.10 0.11 7.68
CA GLY A 374 14.93 -0.39 6.95
C GLY A 374 14.89 0.09 5.50
N THR A 375 15.10 1.40 5.30
CA THR A 375 15.13 2.00 3.94
C THR A 375 16.25 1.44 3.10
N VAL A 376 17.48 1.46 3.61
CA VAL A 376 18.68 1.02 2.87
C VAL A 376 18.60 -0.47 2.56
N THR A 377 18.16 -1.29 3.52
CA THR A 377 17.96 -2.72 3.27
C THR A 377 16.92 -2.95 2.18
N ALA A 378 15.77 -2.27 2.23
CA ALA A 378 14.71 -2.46 1.23
C ALA A 378 15.20 -2.11 -0.18
N ILE A 379 15.95 -1.02 -0.32
CA ILE A 379 16.54 -0.60 -1.61
C ILE A 379 17.57 -1.61 -2.09
N ILE A 380 18.55 -1.97 -1.27
CA ILE A 380 19.62 -2.91 -1.66
C ILE A 380 19.03 -4.27 -2.00
N TRP A 381 18.08 -4.76 -1.21
CA TRP A 381 17.45 -6.06 -1.40
C TRP A 381 16.65 -6.11 -2.70
N HIS A 382 15.84 -5.08 -2.98
CA HIS A 382 15.04 -5.00 -4.21
C HIS A 382 15.91 -5.02 -5.47
N PHE A 383 16.99 -4.24 -5.49
CA PHE A 383 17.90 -4.14 -6.63
C PHE A 383 18.97 -5.24 -6.68
N THR A 384 18.91 -6.25 -5.79
CA THR A 384 19.78 -7.43 -5.83
C THR A 384 18.94 -8.65 -6.22
N PRO A 385 18.92 -9.06 -7.51
CA PRO A 385 18.03 -10.12 -8.01
C PRO A 385 18.14 -11.45 -7.26
N GLN A 386 19.35 -11.79 -6.80
CA GLN A 386 19.59 -13.01 -6.04
C GLN A 386 18.92 -13.00 -4.66
N LEU A 387 18.64 -11.81 -4.11
CA LEU A 387 17.97 -11.64 -2.82
C LEU A 387 16.45 -11.49 -3.00
N SER A 388 16.02 -10.60 -3.90
CA SER A 388 14.60 -10.35 -4.15
C SER A 388 13.87 -11.56 -4.74
N GLY A 389 14.58 -12.42 -5.49
CA GLY A 389 14.04 -13.70 -5.97
C GLY A 389 13.88 -14.78 -4.90
N LEU A 390 14.53 -14.63 -3.72
CA LEU A 390 14.42 -15.60 -2.63
C LEU A 390 13.26 -15.27 -1.70
N VAL A 391 13.22 -14.04 -1.20
CA VAL A 391 12.21 -13.59 -0.24
C VAL A 391 11.91 -12.13 -0.50
N TYR A 392 10.63 -11.78 -0.38
CA TYR A 392 10.17 -10.41 -0.50
C TYR A 392 10.91 -9.47 0.47
N GLU A 393 11.45 -8.37 -0.05
CA GLU A 393 12.37 -7.46 0.63
C GLU A 393 11.86 -6.90 1.96
N LEU A 394 10.54 -6.83 2.17
CA LEU A 394 9.97 -6.29 3.40
C LEU A 394 10.31 -7.18 4.61
N ALA A 395 10.31 -8.50 4.47
CA ALA A 395 10.61 -9.39 5.60
C ALA A 395 12.00 -9.12 6.23
N PRO A 396 13.10 -9.21 5.48
CA PRO A 396 14.43 -8.95 6.03
C PRO A 396 14.61 -7.47 6.43
N SER A 397 14.07 -6.53 5.64
CA SER A 397 14.19 -5.09 5.94
C SER A 397 13.50 -4.72 7.24
N TYR A 398 12.32 -5.28 7.51
CA TYR A 398 11.59 -5.07 8.75
C TYR A 398 12.34 -5.66 9.96
N ILE A 399 12.88 -6.87 9.82
CA ILE A 399 13.64 -7.54 10.89
C ILE A 399 14.91 -6.74 11.22
N LEU A 400 15.69 -6.35 10.21
CA LEU A 400 16.93 -5.60 10.42
C LEU A 400 16.65 -4.20 10.99
N ALA A 401 15.60 -3.53 10.52
CA ALA A 401 15.17 -2.27 11.10
C ALA A 401 14.72 -2.43 12.56
N LEU A 402 13.96 -3.47 12.90
CA LEU A 402 13.56 -3.76 14.28
C LEU A 402 14.76 -3.98 15.19
N ILE A 403 15.74 -4.78 14.74
CA ILE A 403 16.99 -5.01 15.47
C ILE A 403 17.76 -3.71 15.65
N ALA A 404 17.84 -2.87 14.61
CA ALA A 404 18.53 -1.58 14.68
C ALA A 404 17.86 -0.63 15.70
N VAL A 405 16.53 -0.50 15.67
CA VAL A 405 15.80 0.30 16.68
C VAL A 405 16.08 -0.24 18.07
N TRP A 406 15.97 -1.55 18.26
CA TRP A 406 16.13 -2.20 19.55
C TRP A 406 17.54 -2.03 20.13
N LEU A 407 18.59 -2.41 19.38
CA LEU A 407 19.98 -2.35 19.83
C LEU A 407 20.46 -0.92 20.10
N VAL A 408 20.19 0.00 19.18
CA VAL A 408 20.62 1.39 19.34
C VAL A 408 19.89 2.05 20.51
N SER A 409 18.60 1.73 20.69
CA SER A 409 17.84 2.21 21.86
C SER A 409 18.41 1.70 23.18
N LEU A 410 18.83 0.42 23.27
CA LEU A 410 19.46 -0.10 24.48
C LEU A 410 20.76 0.64 24.84
N VAL A 411 21.57 0.96 23.83
CA VAL A 411 22.85 1.64 24.01
C VAL A 411 22.63 3.11 24.40
N THR A 412 21.63 3.77 23.81
CA THR A 412 21.37 5.21 23.97
C THR A 412 20.33 5.56 25.04
N ALA A 413 19.63 4.57 25.60
CA ALA A 413 18.61 4.81 26.62
C ALA A 413 19.23 5.44 27.88
N PRO A 414 18.69 6.57 28.37
CA PRO A 414 19.17 7.21 29.59
C PRO A 414 19.03 6.27 30.79
N GLU A 415 19.98 6.34 31.74
CA GLU A 415 20.13 5.37 32.84
C GLU A 415 18.85 5.12 33.64
N ASN A 416 18.01 6.15 33.83
CA ASN A 416 16.74 6.06 34.55
C ASN A 416 15.68 5.15 33.89
N HIS A 417 15.85 4.77 32.61
CA HIS A 417 14.96 3.84 31.91
C HIS A 417 15.52 2.41 31.81
N ARG A 418 16.74 2.16 32.32
CA ARG A 418 17.38 0.83 32.23
C ARG A 418 16.85 -0.14 33.30
N VAL A 419 16.34 0.38 34.41
CA VAL A 419 15.75 -0.39 35.53
C VAL A 419 14.22 -0.30 35.44
N GLY A 420 13.59 -1.34 34.93
CA GLY A 420 12.15 -1.40 34.69
C GLY A 420 11.80 -2.53 33.74
#